data_AF-A0A940VJL1-F1
#
_entry.id   AF-A0A940VJL1-F1
#
_cell.length_a   1.000
_cell.length_b   1.000
_cell.length_c   1.000
_cell.angle_alpha   90.00
_cell.angle_beta   90.00
_cell.angle_gamma   90.00
#
_symmetry.space_group_name_H-M   'P 1'
#
loop_
_entity.id
_entity.type
_entity.pdbx_description
1 polymer ?
#
loop_
_entity_poly.entity_id
_entity_poly.type
_entity_poly.pdbx_seq_one_letter_code
_entity_poly.pdbx_strand_id
1 'polypeptide(L)'
;MVDPPYGEIWDLARQGKVVPFLGAGASLVGRPPDTSWDAADPKFLPNGRELSNFLAERTRFPAADPRDRDDLAKVSSYYADVSGRQRLRERLRELLNRRYPPSALHALLATIPAPQVIVVTNYDTLMEQALAEAGRPYDVVIYPADRKDFANAVLWWRAGSTAPEVVPPNQLDIDLARTTVVYKMHGTIVPDTAEWDNFVITEEDYVEFLSRMTTNTAIPALFYHHFRDRSFLFLGYSLRDWNLRVVLKNLSKYLASRGGTRGDRGGGDSDMEVRPSWAIQRGPAELERILWGNRGVHIYDVPLEEFTQEIAKERSRGRS
;
A
#
# COMPACT_ATOMS: atom_id res chain seq x y z
N MET A 1 -18.79 -17.41 -10.09
CA MET A 1 -18.10 -16.79 -8.92
C MET A 1 -19.01 -15.68 -8.41
N VAL A 2 -18.86 -15.27 -7.14
CA VAL A 2 -19.63 -14.16 -6.58
C VAL A 2 -18.92 -12.87 -6.95
N ASP A 3 -19.64 -11.91 -7.50
CA ASP A 3 -19.08 -10.60 -7.85
C ASP A 3 -18.91 -9.71 -6.62
N PRO A 4 -17.94 -8.78 -6.62
CA PRO A 4 -17.85 -7.72 -5.63
C PRO A 4 -19.15 -6.90 -5.54
N PRO A 5 -19.53 -6.40 -4.35
CA PRO A 5 -20.66 -5.49 -4.19
C PRO A 5 -20.27 -4.08 -4.66
N TYR A 6 -20.11 -3.91 -5.98
CA TYR A 6 -19.57 -2.68 -6.59
C TYR A 6 -20.29 -1.40 -6.14
N GLY A 7 -21.63 -1.43 -6.12
CA GLY A 7 -22.45 -0.27 -5.69
C GLY A 7 -22.19 0.13 -4.24
N GLU A 8 -22.18 -0.83 -3.31
CA GLU A 8 -21.90 -0.57 -1.89
C GLU A 8 -20.47 -0.06 -1.66
N ILE A 9 -19.49 -0.65 -2.36
CA ILE A 9 -18.09 -0.20 -2.28
C ILE A 9 -17.99 1.26 -2.75
N TRP A 10 -18.61 1.59 -3.87
CA TRP A 10 -18.62 2.95 -4.40
C TRP A 10 -19.34 3.93 -3.45
N ASP A 11 -20.49 3.54 -2.91
CA ASP A 11 -21.29 4.36 -2.00
C ASP A 11 -20.56 4.67 -0.69
N LEU A 12 -19.86 3.70 -0.12
CA LEU A 12 -19.04 3.92 1.06
C LEU A 12 -17.79 4.75 0.73
N ALA A 13 -17.16 4.54 -0.44
CA ALA A 13 -15.99 5.30 -0.87
C ALA A 13 -16.32 6.80 -1.03
N ARG A 14 -17.43 7.15 -1.70
CA ARG A 14 -17.86 8.56 -1.84
C ARG A 14 -18.25 9.23 -0.52
N GLN A 15 -18.55 8.43 0.51
CA GLN A 15 -18.84 8.91 1.87
C GLN A 15 -17.58 9.03 2.74
N GLY A 16 -16.39 8.72 2.22
CA GLY A 16 -15.14 8.69 3.01
C GLY A 16 -15.11 7.54 4.02
N LYS A 17 -15.93 6.49 3.81
CA LYS A 17 -16.06 5.34 4.71
C LYS A 17 -15.20 4.14 4.30
N VAL A 18 -14.37 4.29 3.27
CA VAL A 18 -13.45 3.26 2.77
C VAL A 18 -12.02 3.78 2.86
N VAL A 19 -11.11 2.93 3.32
CA VAL A 19 -9.66 3.14 3.28
C VAL A 19 -9.09 2.26 2.16
N PRO A 20 -8.72 2.85 1.00
CA PRO A 20 -8.06 2.11 -0.06
C PRO A 20 -6.65 1.70 0.38
N PHE A 21 -6.29 0.45 0.14
CA PHE A 21 -5.00 -0.12 0.50
C PHE A 21 -4.36 -0.72 -0.76
N LEU A 22 -3.34 -0.05 -1.30
CA LEU A 22 -2.73 -0.37 -2.58
C LEU A 22 -1.47 -1.22 -2.37
N GLY A 23 -1.48 -2.40 -2.98
CA GLY A 23 -0.32 -3.29 -3.08
C GLY A 23 0.37 -3.20 -4.44
N ALA A 24 1.41 -4.00 -4.61
CA ALA A 24 2.24 -4.00 -5.84
C ALA A 24 1.41 -4.24 -7.11
N GLY A 25 0.32 -5.00 -7.03
CA GLY A 25 -0.57 -5.25 -8.16
C GLY A 25 -1.33 -4.01 -8.65
N ALA A 26 -1.53 -2.99 -7.81
CA ALA A 26 -2.22 -1.76 -8.20
C ALA A 26 -1.43 -0.96 -9.26
N SER A 27 -0.10 -0.98 -9.17
CA SER A 27 0.81 -0.34 -10.13
C SER A 27 0.92 -1.09 -11.46
N LEU A 28 0.33 -2.29 -11.57
CA LEU A 28 0.36 -3.14 -12.77
C LEU A 28 -0.96 -3.11 -13.56
N VAL A 29 -1.97 -2.41 -13.09
CA VAL A 29 -3.23 -2.20 -13.84
C VAL A 29 -2.92 -1.51 -15.18
N GLY A 30 -3.49 -1.98 -16.27
CA GLY A 30 -3.17 -1.56 -17.63
C GLY A 30 -1.97 -2.27 -18.29
N ARG A 31 -1.21 -3.09 -17.55
CA ARG A 31 -0.12 -3.90 -18.13
C ARG A 31 -0.68 -5.15 -18.81
N PRO A 32 -0.40 -5.41 -20.10
CA PRO A 32 -0.86 -6.62 -20.77
C PRO A 32 -0.28 -7.88 -20.09
N PRO A 33 -1.05 -8.98 -19.95
CA PRO A 33 -0.64 -10.16 -19.20
C PRO A 33 0.66 -10.83 -19.66
N ASP A 34 0.95 -10.78 -20.96
CA ASP A 34 2.09 -11.46 -21.57
C ASP A 34 3.30 -10.53 -21.76
N THR A 35 3.23 -9.30 -21.27
CA THR A 35 4.33 -8.35 -21.37
C THR A 35 5.32 -8.56 -20.24
N SER A 36 6.52 -9.05 -20.53
CA SER A 36 7.64 -9.09 -19.60
C SER A 36 8.22 -7.69 -19.35
N TRP A 37 8.77 -7.47 -18.15
CA TRP A 37 9.47 -6.24 -17.85
C TRP A 37 10.87 -6.25 -18.46
N ASP A 38 11.23 -5.15 -19.11
CA ASP A 38 12.57 -4.90 -19.65
C ASP A 38 13.19 -3.73 -18.89
N ALA A 39 14.29 -3.97 -18.18
CA ALA A 39 14.97 -2.94 -17.42
C ALA A 39 15.74 -1.93 -18.30
N ALA A 40 16.05 -2.28 -19.56
CA ALA A 40 16.71 -1.39 -20.50
C ALA A 40 15.72 -0.35 -21.05
N ASP A 41 14.51 -0.79 -21.44
CA ASP A 41 13.41 0.05 -21.92
C ASP A 41 12.10 -0.23 -21.16
N PRO A 42 12.00 0.18 -19.87
CA PRO A 42 10.87 -0.14 -19.03
C PRO A 42 9.66 0.71 -19.41
N LYS A 43 8.68 0.06 -20.05
CA LYS A 43 7.35 0.64 -20.33
C LYS A 43 6.42 0.59 -19.11
N PHE A 44 6.71 -0.28 -18.16
CA PHE A 44 5.93 -0.50 -16.94
C PHE A 44 6.88 -0.64 -15.75
N LEU A 45 6.35 -0.43 -14.54
CA LEU A 45 7.05 -0.76 -13.32
C LEU A 45 7.28 -2.29 -13.22
N PRO A 46 8.42 -2.73 -12.66
CA PRO A 46 8.63 -4.14 -12.34
C PRO A 46 7.65 -4.57 -11.26
N ASN A 47 7.17 -5.81 -11.33
CA ASN A 47 6.61 -6.46 -10.16
C ASN A 47 7.73 -6.93 -9.20
N GLY A 48 7.37 -7.35 -7.99
CA GLY A 48 8.35 -7.75 -6.97
C GLY A 48 9.28 -8.89 -7.43
N ARG A 49 8.76 -9.88 -8.16
CA ARG A 49 9.55 -10.99 -8.71
C ARG A 49 10.53 -10.52 -9.79
N GLU A 50 10.09 -9.62 -10.67
CA GLU A 50 10.95 -9.08 -11.73
C GLU A 50 12.08 -8.23 -11.16
N LEU A 51 11.76 -7.38 -10.18
CA LEU A 51 12.76 -6.60 -9.46
C LEU A 51 13.75 -7.51 -8.73
N SER A 52 13.26 -8.53 -8.02
CA SER A 52 14.11 -9.50 -7.31
C SER A 52 15.06 -10.22 -8.27
N ASN A 53 14.55 -10.76 -9.37
CA ASN A 53 15.37 -11.48 -10.34
C ASN A 53 16.46 -10.59 -10.94
N PHE A 54 16.13 -9.33 -11.27
CA PHE A 54 17.12 -8.37 -11.77
C PHE A 54 18.21 -8.02 -10.75
N LEU A 55 17.86 -7.84 -9.47
CA LEU A 55 18.84 -7.62 -8.41
C LEU A 55 19.72 -8.86 -8.19
N ALA A 56 19.13 -10.05 -8.27
CA ALA A 56 19.82 -11.33 -8.16
C ALA A 56 20.83 -11.54 -9.31
N GLU A 57 20.46 -11.24 -10.55
CA GLU A 57 21.35 -11.34 -11.71
C GLU A 57 22.57 -10.42 -11.57
N ARG A 58 22.33 -9.16 -11.18
CA ARG A 58 23.36 -8.14 -11.00
C ARG A 58 24.43 -8.54 -9.98
N THR A 59 24.03 -9.22 -8.92
CA THR A 59 24.92 -9.58 -7.81
C THR A 59 25.37 -11.03 -7.85
N ARG A 60 24.94 -11.80 -8.87
CA ARG A 60 25.12 -13.25 -8.97
C ARG A 60 24.70 -13.94 -7.68
N PHE A 61 23.48 -13.65 -7.24
CA PHE A 61 22.91 -14.15 -5.99
C PHE A 61 23.03 -15.69 -5.90
N PRO A 62 23.65 -16.23 -4.83
CA PRO A 62 23.94 -17.66 -4.69
C PRO A 62 22.71 -18.43 -4.20
N ALA A 63 21.68 -18.51 -5.04
CA ALA A 63 20.46 -19.25 -4.74
C ALA A 63 20.73 -20.77 -4.67
N ALA A 64 20.42 -21.38 -3.53
CA ALA A 64 20.41 -22.85 -3.41
C ALA A 64 19.11 -23.45 -3.97
N ASP A 65 18.00 -22.72 -3.83
CA ASP A 65 16.72 -23.03 -4.46
C ASP A 65 16.39 -21.90 -5.46
N PRO A 66 16.01 -22.20 -6.72
CA PRO A 66 15.58 -21.18 -7.68
C PRO A 66 14.50 -20.23 -7.14
N ARG A 67 13.64 -20.70 -6.23
CA ARG A 67 12.59 -19.89 -5.58
C ARG A 67 13.14 -18.80 -4.67
N ASP A 68 14.37 -18.93 -4.18
CA ASP A 68 15.02 -17.87 -3.40
C ASP A 68 15.18 -16.58 -4.21
N ARG A 69 15.27 -16.68 -5.55
CA ARG A 69 15.38 -15.52 -6.44
C ARG A 69 14.08 -14.74 -6.58
N ASP A 70 12.95 -15.32 -6.20
CA ASP A 70 11.65 -14.65 -6.18
C ASP A 70 11.42 -13.87 -4.87
N ASP A 71 12.24 -14.10 -3.84
CA ASP A 71 12.13 -13.39 -2.56
C ASP A 71 12.90 -12.06 -2.62
N LEU A 72 12.15 -10.99 -2.89
CA LEU A 72 12.71 -9.65 -3.00
C LEU A 72 13.46 -9.21 -1.73
N ALA A 73 12.99 -9.60 -0.54
CA ALA A 73 13.61 -9.17 0.71
C ALA A 73 14.98 -9.80 0.89
N LYS A 74 15.04 -11.12 0.72
CA LYS A 74 16.27 -11.91 0.80
C LYS A 74 17.30 -11.46 -0.25
N VAL A 75 16.86 -11.30 -1.50
CA VAL A 75 17.76 -10.85 -2.58
C VAL A 75 18.25 -9.42 -2.33
N SER A 76 17.39 -8.53 -1.82
CA SER A 76 17.80 -7.16 -1.51
C SER A 76 18.79 -7.11 -0.35
N SER A 77 18.61 -7.93 0.69
CA SER A 77 19.59 -8.06 1.80
C SER A 77 20.96 -8.46 1.25
N TYR A 78 21.02 -9.51 0.43
CA TYR A 78 22.28 -9.91 -0.20
C TYR A 78 22.87 -8.81 -1.07
N TYR A 79 22.05 -8.10 -1.87
CA TYR A 79 22.53 -6.97 -2.67
C TYR A 79 23.18 -5.90 -1.79
N ALA A 80 22.51 -5.53 -0.69
CA ALA A 80 23.02 -4.54 0.25
C ALA A 80 24.31 -5.00 0.93
N ASP A 81 24.43 -6.28 1.26
CA ASP A 81 25.64 -6.85 1.90
C ASP A 81 26.85 -6.85 0.98
N VAL A 82 26.68 -7.26 -0.28
CA VAL A 82 27.81 -7.41 -1.22
C VAL A 82 28.15 -6.14 -1.99
N SER A 83 27.17 -5.25 -2.21
CA SER A 83 27.34 -4.02 -3.00
C SER A 83 27.15 -2.74 -2.20
N GLY A 84 26.70 -2.82 -0.95
CA GLY A 84 26.38 -1.68 -0.09
C GLY A 84 24.96 -1.15 -0.28
N ARG A 85 24.32 -0.72 0.82
CA ARG A 85 22.98 -0.13 0.85
C ARG A 85 22.81 1.05 -0.12
N GLN A 86 23.83 1.91 -0.22
CA GLN A 86 23.78 3.07 -1.12
C GLN A 86 23.65 2.65 -2.59
N ARG A 87 24.34 1.59 -3.02
CA ARG A 87 24.22 1.06 -4.39
C ARG A 87 22.86 0.45 -4.66
N LEU A 88 22.24 -0.19 -3.66
CA LEU A 88 20.86 -0.67 -3.78
C LEU A 88 19.90 0.49 -4.00
N ARG A 89 20.02 1.56 -3.18
CA ARG A 89 19.19 2.77 -3.30
C ARG A 89 19.32 3.45 -4.66
N GLU A 90 20.55 3.66 -5.13
CA GLU A 90 20.83 4.20 -6.46
C GLU A 90 20.14 3.35 -7.55
N ARG A 91 20.26 2.02 -7.45
CA ARG A 91 19.64 1.11 -8.42
C ARG A 91 18.12 1.18 -8.41
N LEU A 92 17.50 1.20 -7.22
CA LEU A 92 16.05 1.33 -7.10
C LEU A 92 15.58 2.65 -7.69
N ARG A 93 16.27 3.76 -7.39
CA ARG A 93 15.97 5.07 -7.96
C ARG A 93 16.05 5.07 -9.49
N GLU A 94 17.10 4.51 -10.08
CA GLU A 94 17.25 4.42 -11.54
C GLU A 94 16.10 3.69 -12.25
N LEU A 95 15.50 2.70 -11.58
CA LEU A 95 14.40 1.92 -12.12
C LEU A 95 13.04 2.57 -11.89
N LEU A 96 12.83 3.11 -10.69
CA LEU A 96 11.54 3.57 -10.21
C LEU A 96 11.29 5.06 -10.51
N ASN A 97 12.34 5.89 -10.52
CA ASN A 97 12.25 7.32 -10.83
C ASN A 97 12.29 7.59 -12.35
N ARG A 98 11.40 6.92 -13.08
CA ARG A 98 11.15 7.15 -14.51
C ARG A 98 9.70 7.62 -14.69
N ARG A 99 9.38 8.09 -15.90
CA ARG A 99 8.01 8.50 -16.22
C ARG A 99 7.14 7.27 -16.49
N TYR A 100 6.30 6.93 -15.53
CA TYR A 100 5.25 5.92 -15.68
C TYR A 100 3.89 6.62 -15.49
N PRO A 101 2.95 6.50 -16.44
CA PRO A 101 1.64 7.12 -16.29
C PRO A 101 0.81 6.40 -15.22
N PRO A 102 -0.02 7.11 -14.44
CA PRO A 102 -0.98 6.48 -13.55
C PRO A 102 -1.97 5.60 -14.30
N SER A 103 -2.31 4.45 -13.73
CA SER A 103 -3.32 3.56 -14.31
C SER A 103 -4.75 4.08 -14.09
N ALA A 104 -5.72 3.47 -14.78
CA ALA A 104 -7.15 3.75 -14.60
C ALA A 104 -7.61 3.62 -13.14
N LEU A 105 -6.99 2.72 -12.36
CA LEU A 105 -7.28 2.55 -10.94
C LEU A 105 -6.89 3.79 -10.12
N HIS A 106 -5.69 4.33 -10.35
CA HIS A 106 -5.23 5.55 -9.68
C HIS A 106 -6.11 6.75 -10.06
N ALA A 107 -6.41 6.89 -11.35
CA ALA A 107 -7.31 7.94 -11.85
C ALA A 107 -8.70 7.84 -11.22
N LEU A 108 -9.26 6.62 -11.10
CA LEU A 108 -10.55 6.38 -10.44
C LEU A 108 -10.51 6.85 -8.98
N LEU A 109 -9.51 6.41 -8.20
CA LEU A 109 -9.36 6.79 -6.79
C LEU A 109 -9.22 8.31 -6.61
N ALA A 110 -8.47 8.98 -7.49
CA ALA A 110 -8.32 10.44 -7.48
C ALA A 110 -9.63 11.19 -7.77
N THR A 111 -10.60 10.55 -8.42
CA THR A 111 -11.90 11.19 -8.70
C THR A 111 -12.91 11.11 -7.57
N ILE A 112 -12.67 10.27 -6.54
CA ILE A 112 -13.57 10.16 -5.39
C ILE A 112 -13.69 11.54 -4.69
N PRO A 113 -14.92 12.02 -4.41
CA PRO A 113 -15.12 13.38 -3.90
C PRO A 113 -14.76 13.58 -2.44
N ALA A 114 -14.91 12.56 -1.60
CA ALA A 114 -14.55 12.62 -0.19
C ALA A 114 -13.02 12.64 -0.03
N PRO A 115 -12.50 13.35 1.00
CA PRO A 115 -11.13 13.17 1.44
C PRO A 115 -10.85 11.72 1.83
N GLN A 116 -9.67 11.23 1.47
CA GLN A 116 -9.27 9.83 1.66
C GLN A 116 -7.95 9.74 2.42
N VAL A 117 -7.80 8.72 3.26
CA VAL A 117 -6.47 8.21 3.61
C VAL A 117 -6.22 6.99 2.74
N ILE A 118 -5.35 7.15 1.74
CA ILE A 118 -4.95 6.10 0.79
C ILE A 118 -3.65 5.49 1.30
N VAL A 119 -3.70 4.24 1.73
CA VAL A 119 -2.51 3.53 2.20
C VAL A 119 -1.83 2.86 1.02
N VAL A 120 -0.54 3.12 0.83
CA VAL A 120 0.24 2.62 -0.30
C VAL A 120 1.49 1.92 0.21
N THR A 121 1.74 0.73 -0.32
CA THR A 121 2.92 -0.09 0.02
C THR A 121 3.95 -0.17 -1.11
N ASN A 122 3.73 0.60 -2.17
CA ASN A 122 4.59 0.70 -3.35
C ASN A 122 5.46 1.96 -3.24
N TYR A 123 6.66 1.90 -3.82
CA TYR A 123 7.63 3.00 -3.77
C TYR A 123 7.45 4.05 -4.88
N ASP A 124 6.61 3.76 -5.88
CA ASP A 124 6.31 4.66 -6.99
C ASP A 124 5.43 5.85 -6.54
N THR A 125 5.24 6.81 -7.44
CA THR A 125 4.43 8.02 -7.20
C THR A 125 3.13 8.06 -8.03
N LEU A 126 2.63 6.91 -8.49
CA LEU A 126 1.48 6.87 -9.42
C LEU A 126 0.20 7.44 -8.82
N MET A 127 -0.03 7.21 -7.52
CA MET A 127 -1.22 7.74 -6.83
C MET A 127 -1.12 9.27 -6.67
N GLU A 128 0.06 9.76 -6.31
CA GLU A 128 0.37 11.18 -6.18
C GLU A 128 0.20 11.90 -7.53
N GLN A 129 0.74 11.32 -8.60
CA GLN A 129 0.57 11.80 -9.97
C GLN A 129 -0.91 11.86 -10.37
N ALA A 130 -1.71 10.81 -10.12
CA ALA A 130 -3.13 10.81 -10.43
C ALA A 130 -3.92 11.88 -9.65
N LEU A 131 -3.58 12.11 -8.38
CA LEU A 131 -4.20 13.17 -7.58
C LEU A 131 -3.85 14.56 -8.13
N ALA A 132 -2.59 14.78 -8.51
CA ALA A 132 -2.14 16.01 -9.13
C ALA A 132 -2.82 16.26 -10.49
N GLU A 133 -2.91 15.25 -11.35
CA GLU A 133 -3.61 15.30 -12.65
C GLU A 133 -5.11 15.60 -12.48
N ALA A 134 -5.73 15.09 -11.41
CA ALA A 134 -7.12 15.38 -11.07
C ALA A 134 -7.31 16.75 -10.36
N GLY A 135 -6.25 17.53 -10.13
CA GLY A 135 -6.31 18.80 -9.42
C GLY A 135 -6.72 18.66 -7.96
N ARG A 136 -6.49 17.50 -7.34
CA ARG A 136 -6.80 17.23 -5.93
C ARG A 136 -5.60 17.59 -5.05
N PRO A 137 -5.71 18.53 -4.11
CA PRO A 137 -4.68 18.72 -3.10
C PRO A 137 -4.57 17.47 -2.22
N TYR A 138 -3.35 17.06 -1.90
CA TYR A 138 -3.07 15.93 -1.03
C TYR A 138 -1.81 16.15 -0.20
N ASP A 139 -1.81 15.56 0.99
CA ASP A 139 -0.62 15.42 1.80
C ASP A 139 0.02 14.06 1.55
N VAL A 140 1.34 13.96 1.74
CA VAL A 140 2.07 12.70 1.71
C VAL A 140 2.71 12.46 3.06
N VAL A 141 2.46 11.30 3.65
CA VAL A 141 3.07 10.88 4.92
C VAL A 141 3.86 9.61 4.67
N ILE A 142 5.14 9.62 5.02
CA ILE A 142 6.08 8.53 4.75
C ILE A 142 6.71 8.06 6.05
N TYR A 143 6.82 6.73 6.18
CA TYR A 143 7.64 6.11 7.21
C TYR A 143 9.13 6.07 6.79
N PRO A 144 10.04 6.76 7.50
CA PRO A 144 11.47 6.82 7.16
C PRO A 144 12.24 5.63 7.74
N ALA A 145 12.17 4.49 7.05
CA ALA A 145 12.81 3.24 7.49
C ALA A 145 14.35 3.30 7.60
N ASP A 146 15.01 3.93 6.62
CA ASP A 146 16.47 3.88 6.42
C ASP A 146 17.21 5.03 7.10
N ARG A 147 16.50 5.95 7.76
CA ARG A 147 17.08 7.16 8.36
C ARG A 147 16.99 7.05 9.88
N LYS A 148 18.08 6.60 10.50
CA LYS A 148 18.20 6.50 11.96
C LYS A 148 17.94 7.83 12.67
N ASP A 149 18.29 8.94 12.03
CA ASP A 149 18.05 10.31 12.53
C ASP A 149 16.55 10.61 12.70
N PHE A 150 15.69 9.88 11.99
CA PHE A 150 14.23 10.05 12.00
C PHE A 150 13.50 8.79 12.49
N ALA A 151 14.18 7.91 13.22
CA ALA A 151 13.66 6.61 13.62
C ALA A 151 12.31 6.65 14.39
N ASN A 152 11.98 7.78 15.01
CA ASN A 152 10.74 7.98 15.76
C ASN A 152 9.86 9.10 15.17
N ALA A 153 10.04 9.42 13.89
CA ALA A 153 9.29 10.44 13.19
C ALA A 153 8.63 9.86 11.92
N VAL A 154 7.65 10.59 11.41
CA VAL A 154 7.20 10.48 10.03
C VAL A 154 7.67 11.70 9.25
N LEU A 155 7.87 11.52 7.96
CA LEU A 155 8.07 12.63 7.03
C LEU A 155 6.72 13.03 6.48
N TRP A 156 6.37 14.31 6.60
CA TRP A 156 5.09 14.84 6.15
C TRP A 156 5.28 15.98 5.15
N TRP A 157 4.87 15.74 3.91
CA TRP A 157 4.69 16.80 2.92
C TRP A 157 3.24 17.26 2.93
N ARG A 158 3.03 18.53 3.27
CA ARG A 158 1.75 19.19 3.03
C ARG A 158 1.53 19.40 1.54
N ALA A 159 0.28 19.49 1.12
CA ALA A 159 -0.09 19.81 -0.25
C ALA A 159 0.66 21.05 -0.77
N GLY A 160 1.45 20.86 -1.84
CA GLY A 160 2.23 21.91 -2.49
C GLY A 160 3.60 22.21 -1.86
N SER A 161 3.97 21.56 -0.73
CA SER A 161 5.30 21.70 -0.14
C SER A 161 6.37 20.96 -0.94
N THR A 162 7.57 21.54 -1.01
CA THR A 162 8.73 20.93 -1.69
C THR A 162 9.63 20.12 -0.74
N ALA A 163 9.47 20.28 0.57
CA ALA A 163 10.26 19.60 1.60
C ALA A 163 9.34 19.06 2.72
N PRO A 164 9.76 17.99 3.42
CA PRO A 164 8.98 17.41 4.50
C PRO A 164 9.15 18.15 5.82
N GLU A 165 8.11 18.12 6.63
CA GLU A 165 8.21 18.28 8.07
C GLU A 165 8.55 16.92 8.70
N VAL A 166 9.51 16.91 9.63
CA VAL A 166 9.86 15.73 10.42
C VAL A 166 9.07 15.80 11.72
N VAL A 167 8.06 14.95 11.87
CA VAL A 167 7.08 15.05 12.98
C VAL A 167 6.98 13.72 13.73
N PRO A 168 7.00 13.72 15.07
CA PRO A 168 6.66 12.52 15.85
C PRO A 168 5.27 11.98 15.47
N PRO A 169 5.05 10.66 15.34
CA PRO A 169 3.77 10.09 14.90
C PRO A 169 2.56 10.49 15.76
N ASN A 170 2.77 10.80 17.05
CA ASN A 170 1.74 11.25 17.98
C ASN A 170 1.46 12.76 17.93
N GLN A 171 2.28 13.53 17.21
CA GLN A 171 2.12 14.96 16.97
C GLN A 171 1.69 15.27 15.54
N LEU A 172 1.54 14.24 14.69
CA LEU A 172 0.99 14.40 13.35
C LEU A 172 -0.46 14.87 13.46
N ASP A 173 -0.72 16.09 13.00
CA ASP A 173 -2.02 16.75 13.09
C ASP A 173 -2.50 17.15 11.68
N ILE A 174 -3.31 16.28 11.08
CA ILE A 174 -3.92 16.48 9.77
C ILE A 174 -5.44 16.42 9.95
N ASP A 175 -6.16 17.42 9.44
CA ASP A 175 -7.62 17.36 9.34
C ASP A 175 -8.06 16.38 8.23
N LEU A 176 -8.15 15.11 8.60
CA LEU A 176 -8.53 14.01 7.69
C LEU A 176 -9.99 14.10 7.20
N ALA A 177 -10.80 15.03 7.71
CA ALA A 177 -12.13 15.29 7.17
C ALA A 177 -12.10 16.26 5.97
N ARG A 178 -10.97 16.92 5.72
CA ARG A 178 -10.80 17.91 4.65
C ARG A 178 -9.61 17.63 3.74
N THR A 179 -8.65 16.84 4.19
CA THR A 179 -7.39 16.57 3.49
C THR A 179 -7.31 15.13 3.02
N THR A 180 -7.03 14.94 1.72
CA THR A 180 -6.63 13.64 1.19
C THR A 180 -5.17 13.39 1.55
N VAL A 181 -4.85 12.20 2.04
CA VAL A 181 -3.51 11.79 2.45
C VAL A 181 -3.11 10.52 1.72
N VAL A 182 -1.91 10.53 1.15
CA VAL A 182 -1.23 9.32 0.68
C VAL A 182 -0.24 8.88 1.76
N TYR A 183 -0.53 7.77 2.43
CA TYR A 183 0.32 7.21 3.47
C TYR A 183 1.18 6.06 2.92
N LYS A 184 2.49 6.28 2.83
CA LYS A 184 3.48 5.36 2.24
C LYS A 184 4.22 4.60 3.35
N MET A 185 3.87 3.33 3.53
CA MET A 185 4.39 2.52 4.64
C MET A 185 5.81 2.01 4.40
N HIS A 186 6.16 1.72 3.15
CA HIS A 186 7.45 1.13 2.79
C HIS A 186 8.44 2.16 2.26
N GLY A 187 8.15 3.46 2.41
CA GLY A 187 8.93 4.51 1.79
C GLY A 187 8.51 4.79 0.35
N THR A 188 9.33 5.59 -0.33
CA THR A 188 9.05 6.11 -1.68
C THR A 188 10.34 6.58 -2.34
N ILE A 189 10.29 6.73 -3.66
CA ILE A 189 11.15 7.68 -4.36
C ILE A 189 10.58 9.10 -4.25
N VAL A 190 11.46 10.10 -4.16
CA VAL A 190 11.12 11.52 -4.34
C VAL A 190 11.66 11.98 -5.70
N PRO A 191 10.80 12.39 -6.65
CA PRO A 191 11.22 12.63 -8.03
C PRO A 191 12.37 13.63 -8.17
N ASP A 192 12.29 14.74 -7.43
CA ASP A 192 13.18 15.88 -7.60
C ASP A 192 14.50 15.76 -6.81
N THR A 193 14.59 14.86 -5.82
CA THR A 193 15.79 14.70 -4.99
C THR A 193 15.92 13.28 -4.45
N ALA A 194 17.15 12.77 -4.36
CA ALA A 194 17.44 11.47 -3.75
C ALA A 194 17.59 11.54 -2.21
N GLU A 195 17.64 12.75 -1.64
CA GLU A 195 17.85 12.98 -0.20
C GLU A 195 16.80 12.27 0.67
N TRP A 196 15.56 12.26 0.18
CA TRP A 196 14.39 11.77 0.88
C TRP A 196 13.91 10.40 0.41
N ASP A 197 14.63 9.78 -0.53
CA ASP A 197 14.33 8.41 -0.95
C ASP A 197 14.42 7.48 0.27
N ASN A 198 13.52 6.50 0.36
CA ASN A 198 13.52 5.55 1.46
C ASN A 198 12.86 4.25 1.03
N PHE A 199 13.40 3.10 1.44
CA PHE A 199 12.86 1.80 1.02
C PHE A 199 12.85 0.81 2.17
N VAL A 200 11.68 0.35 2.62
CA VAL A 200 11.59 -0.90 3.37
C VAL A 200 11.65 -2.03 2.36
N ILE A 201 12.81 -2.64 2.16
CA ILE A 201 12.99 -3.67 1.12
C ILE A 201 13.87 -4.85 1.55
N THR A 202 14.83 -4.69 2.46
CA THR A 202 15.65 -5.81 2.95
C THR A 202 14.98 -6.49 4.14
N GLU A 203 15.44 -7.71 4.50
CA GLU A 203 14.96 -8.40 5.69
C GLU A 203 15.18 -7.56 6.96
N GLU A 204 16.34 -6.89 7.07
CA GLU A 204 16.66 -5.97 8.16
C GLU A 204 15.68 -4.80 8.24
N ASP A 205 15.34 -4.19 7.09
CA ASP A 205 14.38 -3.08 7.05
C ASP A 205 13.00 -3.56 7.55
N TYR A 206 12.56 -4.75 7.13
CA TYR A 206 11.28 -5.31 7.57
C TYR A 206 11.29 -5.67 9.05
N VAL A 207 12.38 -6.23 9.59
CA VAL A 207 12.51 -6.51 11.02
C VAL A 207 12.41 -5.22 11.83
N GLU A 208 13.12 -4.17 11.42
CA GLU A 208 13.08 -2.88 12.08
C GLU A 208 11.68 -2.24 12.00
N PHE A 209 11.07 -2.24 10.81
CA PHE A 209 9.71 -1.76 10.61
C PHE A 209 8.69 -2.48 11.49
N LEU A 210 8.76 -3.81 11.57
CA LEU A 210 7.83 -4.61 12.37
C LEU A 210 8.07 -4.45 13.87
N SER A 211 9.31 -4.29 14.31
CA SER A 211 9.62 -3.92 15.69
C SER A 211 8.91 -2.62 16.07
N ARG A 212 8.98 -1.59 15.21
CA ARG A 212 8.29 -0.29 15.44
C ARG A 212 6.77 -0.38 15.34
N MET A 213 6.22 -1.33 14.58
CA MET A 213 4.78 -1.61 14.59
C MET A 213 4.31 -2.12 15.95
N THR A 214 5.13 -2.89 16.68
CA THR A 214 4.76 -3.38 18.02
C THR A 214 4.76 -2.28 19.08
N THR A 215 5.54 -1.23 18.88
CA THR A 215 5.61 -0.05 19.77
C THR A 215 4.66 1.09 19.33
N ASN A 216 3.77 0.84 18.36
CA ASN A 216 2.84 1.83 17.79
C ASN A 216 3.50 3.08 17.20
N THR A 217 4.77 3.02 16.79
CA THR A 217 5.47 4.18 16.19
C THR A 217 5.52 4.15 14.67
N ALA A 218 5.27 2.99 14.03
CA ALA A 218 5.32 2.88 12.58
C ALA A 218 4.11 3.50 11.86
N ILE A 219 2.90 3.35 12.42
CA ILE A 219 1.66 3.97 11.91
C ILE A 219 1.20 5.03 12.91
N PRO A 220 1.08 6.31 12.50
CA PRO A 220 0.53 7.37 13.34
C PRO A 220 -0.82 7.03 13.98
N ALA A 221 -1.00 7.39 15.26
CA ALA A 221 -2.25 7.18 15.99
C ALA A 221 -3.46 7.81 15.27
N LEU A 222 -3.23 8.97 14.63
CA LEU A 222 -4.21 9.65 13.79
C LEU A 222 -4.84 8.71 12.74
N PHE A 223 -4.03 7.91 12.05
CA PHE A 223 -4.54 6.96 11.06
C PHE A 223 -5.24 5.77 11.71
N TYR A 224 -4.74 5.25 12.83
CA TYR A 224 -5.44 4.19 13.57
C TYR A 224 -6.84 4.61 14.01
N HIS A 225 -7.01 5.84 14.51
CA HIS A 225 -8.33 6.38 14.85
C HIS A 225 -9.22 6.48 13.61
N HIS A 226 -8.67 6.98 12.50
CA HIS A 226 -9.36 7.06 11.21
C HIS A 226 -9.74 5.69 10.62
N PHE A 227 -9.08 4.61 11.01
CA PHE A 227 -9.38 3.27 10.50
C PHE A 227 -10.52 2.58 11.25
N ARG A 228 -10.87 3.03 12.46
CA ARG A 228 -11.77 2.30 13.37
C ARG A 228 -13.19 2.13 12.85
N ASP A 229 -13.74 3.12 12.14
CA ASP A 229 -15.14 3.15 11.69
C ASP A 229 -15.29 2.94 10.17
N ARG A 230 -14.23 2.49 9.49
CA ARG A 230 -14.18 2.39 8.02
C ARG A 230 -13.94 0.96 7.54
N SER A 231 -14.40 0.69 6.32
CA SER A 231 -14.10 -0.53 5.59
C SER A 231 -12.72 -0.41 4.94
N PHE A 232 -11.99 -1.51 4.83
CA PHE A 232 -10.77 -1.55 4.02
C PHE A 232 -11.05 -2.12 2.64
N LEU A 233 -10.41 -1.54 1.62
CA LEU A 233 -10.44 -2.04 0.25
C LEU A 233 -9.01 -2.33 -0.22
N PHE A 234 -8.62 -3.59 -0.16
CA PHE A 234 -7.29 -4.06 -0.59
C PHE A 234 -7.27 -4.28 -2.10
N LEU A 235 -6.38 -3.58 -2.80
CA LEU A 235 -6.29 -3.54 -4.26
C LEU A 235 -4.90 -4.01 -4.70
N GLY A 236 -4.84 -5.19 -5.33
CA GLY A 236 -3.57 -5.71 -5.85
C GLY A 236 -2.60 -6.14 -4.74
N TYR A 237 -3.15 -6.56 -3.62
CA TYR A 237 -2.42 -6.92 -2.42
C TYR A 237 -2.30 -8.45 -2.32
N SER A 238 -1.07 -8.97 -2.38
CA SER A 238 -0.77 -10.40 -2.29
C SER A 238 -0.35 -10.75 -0.87
N LEU A 239 -0.84 -11.86 -0.31
CA LEU A 239 -0.41 -12.33 1.03
C LEU A 239 0.71 -13.36 0.97
N ARG A 240 1.38 -13.48 -0.18
CA ARG A 240 2.56 -14.33 -0.34
C ARG A 240 3.70 -13.84 0.55
N ASP A 241 3.90 -12.53 0.59
CA ASP A 241 4.97 -11.92 1.38
C ASP A 241 4.63 -11.99 2.87
N TRP A 242 5.60 -12.45 3.67
CA TRP A 242 5.42 -12.60 5.12
C TRP A 242 5.23 -11.24 5.80
N ASN A 243 5.93 -10.19 5.35
CA ASN A 243 5.88 -8.86 5.96
C ASN A 243 4.47 -8.25 5.87
N LEU A 244 3.80 -8.38 4.71
CA LEU A 244 2.42 -7.91 4.50
C LEU A 244 1.45 -8.65 5.43
N ARG A 245 1.63 -9.96 5.63
CA ARG A 245 0.82 -10.74 6.58
C ARG A 245 0.97 -10.25 8.02
N VAL A 246 2.15 -9.77 8.41
CA VAL A 246 2.38 -9.20 9.75
C VAL A 246 1.77 -7.80 9.85
N VAL A 247 1.90 -6.94 8.83
CA VAL A 247 1.22 -5.64 8.78
C VAL A 247 -0.28 -5.82 8.97
N LEU A 248 -0.89 -6.73 8.22
CA LEU A 248 -2.31 -7.04 8.37
C LEU A 248 -2.67 -7.67 9.71
N LYS A 249 -1.78 -8.45 10.33
CA LYS A 249 -2.00 -8.97 11.67
C LYS A 249 -2.06 -7.83 12.70
N ASN A 250 -1.23 -6.80 12.56
CA ASN A 250 -1.30 -5.63 13.44
C ASN A 250 -2.56 -4.78 13.17
N LEU A 251 -2.94 -4.63 11.90
CA LEU A 251 -4.22 -4.02 11.52
C LEU A 251 -5.43 -4.89 11.91
N SER A 252 -5.24 -6.19 12.12
CA SER A 252 -6.35 -7.11 12.43
C SER A 252 -7.04 -6.79 13.74
N LYS A 253 -6.39 -6.08 14.67
CA LYS A 253 -7.08 -5.53 15.85
C LYS A 253 -8.20 -4.56 15.47
N TYR A 254 -8.16 -3.96 14.29
CA TYR A 254 -9.20 -3.06 13.77
C TYR A 254 -10.12 -3.76 12.77
N LEU A 255 -9.61 -4.77 12.05
CA LEU A 255 -10.43 -5.63 11.18
C LEU A 255 -11.34 -6.56 12.01
N ALA A 256 -10.84 -7.07 13.14
CA ALA A 256 -11.44 -8.12 13.96
C ALA A 256 -12.02 -7.64 15.31
N SER A 257 -11.77 -6.41 15.77
CA SER A 257 -12.40 -5.86 17.01
C SER A 257 -13.91 -5.65 16.93
N ARG A 258 -14.56 -6.28 15.96
CA ARG A 258 -16.01 -6.35 15.84
C ARG A 258 -16.57 -7.78 15.90
N GLY A 259 -15.71 -8.79 16.13
CA GLY A 259 -16.09 -10.22 16.09
C GLY A 259 -15.67 -11.06 17.32
N GLY A 260 -15.56 -10.47 18.51
CA GLY A 260 -15.18 -11.18 19.74
C GLY A 260 -16.36 -11.61 20.62
N THR A 261 -16.70 -12.89 20.56
CA THR A 261 -17.41 -13.76 21.53
C THR A 261 -18.02 -13.18 22.82
N ARG A 262 -19.32 -13.45 22.99
CA ARG A 262 -20.05 -13.59 24.28
C ARG A 262 -19.13 -14.09 25.41
N GLY A 263 -19.01 -13.29 26.48
CA GLY A 263 -18.33 -13.70 27.70
C GLY A 263 -18.06 -12.53 28.65
N ASP A 264 -19.10 -12.09 29.34
CA ASP A 264 -19.05 -11.42 30.65
C ASP A 264 -18.27 -10.09 30.78
N ARG A 265 -18.98 -8.97 30.65
CA ARG A 265 -19.14 -7.92 31.68
C ARG A 265 -19.95 -6.75 31.10
N GLY A 266 -21.01 -6.39 31.81
CA GLY A 266 -22.03 -5.45 31.35
C GLY A 266 -21.57 -4.00 31.21
N GLY A 267 -22.28 -3.28 30.33
CA GLY A 267 -22.34 -1.82 30.32
C GLY A 267 -22.24 -1.21 28.91
N GLY A 268 -23.40 -0.87 28.33
CA GLY A 268 -23.54 0.29 27.44
C GLY A 268 -23.18 0.12 25.96
N ASP A 269 -24.18 -0.27 25.18
CA ASP A 269 -24.61 0.33 23.90
C ASP A 269 -23.54 0.67 22.83
N SER A 270 -23.32 -0.28 21.91
CA SER A 270 -23.52 -0.05 20.48
C SER A 270 -23.34 -1.38 19.74
N ASP A 271 -24.42 -1.92 19.17
CA ASP A 271 -24.40 -2.94 18.12
C ASP A 271 -23.72 -2.35 16.88
N MET A 272 -22.41 -2.13 16.94
CA MET A 272 -21.63 -1.65 15.81
C MET A 272 -21.45 -2.82 14.85
N GLU A 273 -22.40 -2.95 13.92
CA GLU A 273 -22.38 -3.92 12.83
C GLU A 273 -20.98 -3.97 12.17
N VAL A 274 -20.43 -5.17 12.04
CA VAL A 274 -19.11 -5.38 11.41
C VAL A 274 -19.21 -4.89 9.98
N ARG A 275 -18.57 -3.77 9.68
CA ARG A 275 -18.51 -3.30 8.30
C ARG A 275 -17.63 -4.25 7.48
N PRO A 276 -18.14 -4.81 6.36
CA PRO A 276 -17.37 -5.68 5.52
C PRO A 276 -16.16 -4.93 4.95
N SER A 277 -15.02 -5.62 4.90
CA SER A 277 -13.83 -5.19 4.16
C SER A 277 -13.62 -6.13 2.99
N TRP A 278 -12.94 -5.66 1.94
CA TRP A 278 -12.83 -6.39 0.68
C TRP A 278 -11.39 -6.44 0.16
N ALA A 279 -11.06 -7.53 -0.51
CA ALA A 279 -9.82 -7.70 -1.24
C ALA A 279 -10.12 -8.08 -2.70
N ILE A 280 -9.51 -7.36 -3.65
CA ILE A 280 -9.66 -7.62 -5.08
C ILE A 280 -8.34 -8.13 -5.64
N GLN A 281 -8.35 -9.36 -6.13
CA GLN A 281 -7.16 -10.05 -6.62
C GLN A 281 -7.52 -11.05 -7.71
N ARG A 282 -6.68 -11.19 -8.73
CA ARG A 282 -6.83 -12.22 -9.75
C ARG A 282 -6.23 -13.55 -9.29
N GLY A 283 -7.00 -14.63 -9.37
CA GLY A 283 -6.58 -15.99 -9.06
C GLY A 283 -5.93 -16.16 -7.69
N PRO A 284 -6.55 -15.70 -6.59
CA PRO A 284 -5.96 -15.85 -5.26
C PRO A 284 -5.86 -17.32 -4.87
N ALA A 285 -4.72 -17.69 -4.30
CA ALA A 285 -4.49 -19.04 -3.82
C ALA A 285 -5.44 -19.38 -2.66
N GLU A 286 -5.71 -20.67 -2.44
CA GLU A 286 -6.58 -21.13 -1.36
C GLU A 286 -6.12 -20.61 0.01
N LEU A 287 -4.81 -20.64 0.27
CA LEU A 287 -4.21 -20.06 1.47
C LEU A 287 -4.58 -18.58 1.65
N GLU A 288 -4.55 -17.77 0.59
CA GLU A 288 -4.90 -16.34 0.67
C GLU A 288 -6.38 -16.17 1.01
N ARG A 289 -7.27 -16.98 0.42
CA ARG A 289 -8.71 -16.96 0.74
C ARG A 289 -8.96 -17.24 2.23
N ILE A 290 -8.28 -18.23 2.79
CA ILE A 290 -8.36 -18.56 4.22
C ILE A 290 -7.81 -17.39 5.08
N LEU A 291 -6.66 -16.83 4.70
CA LEU A 291 -6.03 -15.76 5.46
C LEU A 291 -6.87 -14.47 5.48
N TRP A 292 -7.52 -14.12 4.37
CA TRP A 292 -8.45 -12.99 4.31
C TRP A 292 -9.73 -13.26 5.10
N GLY A 293 -10.32 -14.45 4.95
CA GLY A 293 -11.51 -14.86 5.68
C GLY A 293 -11.34 -14.81 7.20
N ASN A 294 -10.20 -15.29 7.71
CA ASN A 294 -9.85 -15.22 9.14
C ASN A 294 -9.70 -13.78 9.67
N ARG A 295 -9.64 -12.78 8.80
CA ARG A 295 -9.54 -11.35 9.13
C ARG A 295 -10.84 -10.59 8.87
N GLY A 296 -11.93 -11.28 8.52
CA GLY A 296 -13.20 -10.63 8.16
C GLY A 296 -13.15 -9.85 6.85
N VAL A 297 -12.23 -10.22 5.95
CA VAL A 297 -12.09 -9.59 4.63
C VAL A 297 -12.62 -10.54 3.56
N HIS A 298 -13.59 -10.09 2.79
CA HIS A 298 -14.15 -10.83 1.67
C HIS A 298 -13.25 -10.65 0.44
N ILE A 299 -12.67 -11.75 -0.04
CA ILE A 299 -11.85 -11.73 -1.25
C ILE A 299 -12.67 -12.09 -2.49
N TYR A 300 -12.49 -11.31 -3.55
CA TYR A 300 -13.10 -11.55 -4.86
C TYR A 300 -12.02 -11.83 -5.90
N ASP A 301 -12.29 -12.85 -6.72
CA ASP A 301 -11.42 -13.29 -7.80
C ASP A 301 -11.76 -12.55 -9.09
N VAL A 302 -11.31 -11.31 -9.18
CA VAL A 302 -11.59 -10.41 -10.30
C VAL A 302 -10.29 -9.66 -10.66
N PRO A 303 -9.92 -9.55 -11.94
CA PRO A 303 -8.85 -8.67 -12.37
C PRO A 303 -9.10 -7.22 -11.93
N LEU A 304 -8.08 -6.54 -11.41
CA LEU A 304 -8.24 -5.14 -10.97
C LEU A 304 -8.71 -4.21 -12.08
N GLU A 305 -8.34 -4.48 -13.34
CA GLU A 305 -8.80 -3.75 -14.52
C GLU A 305 -10.34 -3.80 -14.62
N GLU A 306 -10.91 -4.99 -14.50
CA GLU A 306 -12.36 -5.22 -14.56
C GLU A 306 -13.06 -4.57 -13.37
N PHE A 307 -12.52 -4.75 -12.15
CA PHE A 307 -13.05 -4.08 -10.96
C PHE A 307 -13.07 -2.55 -11.13
N THR A 308 -12.00 -1.97 -11.68
CA THR A 308 -11.90 -0.53 -11.94
C THR A 308 -12.98 -0.07 -12.91
N GLN A 309 -13.22 -0.83 -13.97
CA GLN A 309 -14.25 -0.54 -14.97
C GLN A 309 -15.66 -0.60 -14.37
N GLU A 310 -15.96 -1.61 -13.54
CA GLU A 310 -17.27 -1.74 -12.88
C GLU A 310 -17.54 -0.60 -11.88
N ILE A 311 -16.57 -0.25 -11.02
CA ILE A 311 -16.73 0.92 -10.12
C ILE A 311 -16.90 2.22 -10.92
N ALA A 312 -16.21 2.37 -12.05
CA ALA A 312 -16.38 3.54 -12.92
C ALA A 312 -17.80 3.62 -13.53
N LYS A 313 -18.46 2.48 -13.79
CA LYS A 313 -19.87 2.41 -14.21
C LYS A 313 -20.81 2.79 -13.07
N GLU A 314 -20.56 2.35 -11.84
CA GLU A 314 -21.40 2.78 -10.69
C GLU A 314 -21.32 4.29 -10.48
N ARG A 315 -20.13 4.88 -10.66
CA ARG A 315 -19.96 6.34 -10.65
C ARG A 315 -20.80 7.05 -11.71
N SER A 316 -20.91 6.51 -12.93
CA SER A 316 -21.68 7.15 -14.01
C SER A 316 -23.19 7.02 -13.81
N ARG A 317 -23.66 5.91 -13.24
CA ARG A 317 -25.09 5.69 -12.89
C ARG A 317 -25.59 6.64 -11.81
N GLY A 318 -24.75 7.06 -10.87
CA GLY A 318 -25.13 8.02 -9.83
C GLY A 318 -25.21 9.49 -10.29
N ARG A 319 -24.95 9.79 -11.57
CA ARG A 319 -25.00 11.15 -12.14
C ARG A 319 -26.20 11.41 -13.07
N SER A 320 -27.02 10.40 -13.33
CA SER A 320 -28.28 10.46 -14.10
C SER A 320 -29.49 10.60 -13.19
#